data_AF-A0A1S9M7Y7-F1
#
_entry.id   AF-A0A1S9M7Y7-F1
#
_cell.length_a   1.000
_cell.length_b   1.000
_cell.length_c   1.000
_cell.angle_alpha   90.00
_cell.angle_beta   90.00
_cell.angle_gamma   90.00
#
_symmetry.space_group_name_H-M   'P 1'
#
loop_
_entity.id
_entity.type
_entity.pdbx_description
1 polymer ?
#
loop_
_entity_poly.entity_id
_entity_poly.type
_entity_poly.pdbx_seq_one_letter_code
_entity_poly.pdbx_strand_id
1 'polypeptide(L)'
;MGPVQPAPRPEISKQTPVYNPFIWLVTLLPVITLIILLLWNPVFHVRYVGARRVPTLDPSAFSVPYFLLVISAWLIYGVSVLLSYLDWQKLQRDGVVRPFHWAWAFLGAGVYVVGRSVIVHKVAPRRGLAPVWALIGLTALSLILVSVKAGSIVSTLAKAMQM
;
A
#
# COMPACT_ATOMS: atom_id res chain seq x y z
N MET A 1 -8.12 -41.03 -17.18
CA MET A 1 -8.97 -40.16 -16.36
C MET A 1 -8.69 -38.73 -16.75
N GLY A 2 -9.67 -37.99 -17.28
CA GLY A 2 -9.49 -36.56 -17.54
C GLY A 2 -9.30 -35.79 -16.23
N PRO A 3 -8.66 -34.61 -16.26
CA PRO A 3 -8.50 -33.79 -15.05
C PRO A 3 -9.88 -33.41 -14.49
N VAL A 4 -10.12 -33.73 -13.22
CA VAL A 4 -11.33 -33.31 -12.49
C VAL A 4 -11.29 -31.78 -12.38
N GLN A 5 -12.13 -31.10 -13.16
CA GLN A 5 -12.25 -29.65 -13.03
C GLN A 5 -12.88 -29.32 -11.67
N PRO A 6 -12.30 -28.39 -10.89
CA PRO A 6 -12.91 -27.93 -9.65
C PRO A 6 -14.32 -27.41 -9.94
N ALA A 7 -15.31 -27.85 -9.16
CA ALA A 7 -16.68 -27.39 -9.30
C ALA A 7 -16.74 -25.84 -9.28
N PRO A 8 -17.55 -25.20 -10.15
CA PRO A 8 -17.74 -23.75 -10.16
C PRO A 8 -18.18 -23.25 -8.77
N ARG A 9 -17.70 -22.06 -8.37
CA ARG A 9 -18.11 -21.49 -7.09
C ARG A 9 -19.58 -21.08 -7.15
N PRO A 10 -20.36 -21.32 -6.09
CA PRO A 10 -21.72 -20.81 -6.00
C PRO A 10 -21.72 -19.28 -6.11
N GLU A 11 -22.65 -18.74 -6.89
CA GLU A 11 -22.89 -17.31 -6.93
C GLU A 11 -23.52 -16.85 -5.62
N ILE A 12 -23.15 -15.65 -5.18
CA ILE A 12 -23.75 -15.02 -4.00
C ILE A 12 -25.00 -14.23 -4.40
N SER A 13 -25.94 -14.06 -3.46
CA SER A 13 -27.14 -13.25 -3.68
C SER A 13 -26.78 -11.85 -4.15
N LYS A 14 -27.59 -11.29 -5.07
CA LYS A 14 -27.46 -9.90 -5.52
C LYS A 14 -27.59 -8.90 -4.35
N GLN A 15 -28.26 -9.28 -3.27
CA GLN A 15 -28.44 -8.43 -2.09
C GLN A 15 -27.23 -8.44 -1.15
N THR A 16 -26.29 -9.39 -1.31
CA THR A 16 -25.11 -9.47 -0.45
C THR A 16 -24.20 -8.25 -0.70
N PRO A 17 -23.79 -7.51 0.34
CA PRO A 17 -22.91 -6.37 0.20
C PRO A 17 -21.49 -6.83 -0.14
N VAL A 18 -21.11 -6.63 -1.40
CA VAL A 18 -19.78 -6.98 -1.94
C VAL A 18 -18.67 -6.05 -1.43
N TYR A 19 -19.04 -4.80 -1.10
CA TYR A 19 -18.14 -3.79 -0.57
C TYR A 19 -18.36 -3.65 0.93
N ASN A 20 -17.27 -3.51 1.66
CA ASN A 20 -17.32 -3.24 3.10
C ASN A 20 -16.27 -2.18 3.45
N PRO A 21 -16.35 -1.58 4.65
CA PRO A 21 -15.39 -0.56 5.05
C PRO A 21 -13.95 -1.08 5.08
N PHE A 22 -13.71 -2.34 5.45
CA PHE A 22 -12.36 -2.89 5.59
C PHE A 22 -11.59 -2.90 4.27
N ILE A 23 -12.20 -3.34 3.16
CA ILE A 23 -11.52 -3.34 1.85
C ILE A 23 -11.18 -1.92 1.39
N TRP A 24 -12.06 -0.95 1.66
CA TRP A 24 -11.80 0.45 1.34
C TRP A 24 -10.70 1.05 2.22
N LEU A 25 -10.71 0.74 3.52
CA LEU A 25 -9.64 1.14 4.43
C LEU A 25 -8.31 0.56 3.98
N VAL A 26 -8.20 -0.75 3.67
CA VAL A 26 -6.95 -1.34 3.13
C VAL A 26 -6.49 -0.64 1.85
N THR A 27 -7.42 -0.35 0.95
CA THR A 27 -7.11 0.26 -0.36
C THR A 27 -6.64 1.71 -0.22
N LEU A 28 -7.24 2.48 0.69
CA LEU A 28 -6.99 3.92 0.85
C LEU A 28 -6.00 4.23 1.97
N LEU A 29 -5.63 3.28 2.84
CA LEU A 29 -4.68 3.49 3.92
C LEU A 29 -3.35 4.12 3.45
N PRO A 30 -2.78 3.71 2.29
CA PRO A 30 -1.52 4.29 1.82
C PRO A 30 -1.61 5.78 1.46
N VAL A 31 -2.81 6.36 1.31
CA VAL A 31 -2.99 7.81 1.09
C VAL A 31 -2.39 8.61 2.25
N ILE A 32 -2.46 8.10 3.48
CA ILE A 32 -1.85 8.74 4.65
C ILE A 32 -0.33 8.87 4.44
N THR A 33 0.33 7.81 3.96
CA THR A 33 1.76 7.85 3.63
C THR A 33 2.05 8.87 2.54
N LEU A 34 1.19 8.98 1.52
CA LEU A 34 1.37 9.95 0.43
C LEU A 34 1.24 11.40 0.93
N ILE A 35 0.31 11.67 1.85
CA ILE A 35 0.17 12.99 2.48
C ILE A 35 1.43 13.32 3.30
N ILE A 36 1.91 12.38 4.12
CA ILE A 36 3.15 12.57 4.89
C ILE A 36 4.33 12.83 3.95
N LEU A 37 4.46 12.05 2.87
CA LEU A 37 5.50 12.22 1.85
C LEU A 37 5.44 13.61 1.20
N LEU A 38 4.25 14.10 0.86
CA LEU A 38 4.04 15.43 0.28
C LEU A 38 4.54 16.52 1.23
N LEU A 39 4.17 16.43 2.51
CA LEU A 39 4.52 17.40 3.54
C LEU A 39 6.01 17.33 3.96
N TRP A 40 6.66 16.19 3.75
CA TRP A 40 8.06 16.00 4.12
C TRP A 40 9.02 16.67 3.11
N ASN A 41 9.74 17.70 3.55
CA ASN A 41 10.72 18.43 2.74
C ASN A 41 12.09 18.42 3.42
N PRO A 42 12.91 17.38 3.19
CA PRO A 42 14.21 17.27 3.83
C PRO A 42 15.21 18.27 3.23
N VAL A 43 15.99 18.92 4.10
CA VAL A 43 17.16 19.71 3.70
C VAL A 43 18.40 18.92 4.11
N PHE A 44 19.21 18.54 3.12
CA PHE A 44 20.45 17.82 3.37
C PHE A 44 21.61 18.80 3.45
N HIS A 45 22.40 18.67 4.50
CA HIS A 45 23.64 19.40 4.67
C HIS A 45 24.79 18.38 4.66
N VAL A 46 25.89 18.75 4.01
CA VAL A 46 27.14 17.98 4.08
C VAL A 46 28.05 18.66 5.09
N ARG A 47 28.57 17.90 6.04
CA ARG A 47 29.60 18.35 6.99
C ARG A 47 30.88 17.59 6.74
N TYR A 48 32.01 18.29 6.82
CA TYR A 48 33.33 17.69 6.69
C TYR A 48 33.85 17.31 8.07
N VAL A 49 34.09 16.02 8.30
CA VAL A 49 34.47 15.49 9.62
C VAL A 49 35.91 14.97 9.61
N GLY A 50 36.64 15.22 10.70
CA GLY A 50 38.02 14.76 10.92
C GLY A 50 39.08 15.51 10.11
N ALA A 51 40.35 15.16 10.35
CA ALA A 51 41.50 15.84 9.73
C ALA A 51 41.54 15.69 8.19
N ARG A 52 40.97 14.61 7.65
CA ARG A 52 40.86 14.35 6.21
C ARG A 52 39.68 15.06 5.53
N ARG A 53 38.86 15.83 6.26
CA ARG A 53 37.64 16.48 5.75
C ARG A 53 36.81 15.54 4.88
N VAL A 54 36.37 14.42 5.46
CA VAL A 54 35.53 13.47 4.72
C VAL A 54 34.11 14.05 4.65
N PRO A 55 33.52 14.22 3.45
CA PRO A 55 32.15 14.68 3.31
C PRO A 55 31.21 13.64 3.93
N THR A 56 30.48 14.05 4.96
CA THR A 56 29.55 13.20 5.70
C THR A 56 28.18 13.86 5.70
N LEU A 57 27.13 13.06 5.49
CA LEU A 57 25.77 13.55 5.58
C LEU A 57 25.49 13.99 7.02
N ASP A 58 24.96 15.21 7.21
CA ASP A 58 24.58 15.69 8.53
C ASP A 58 23.48 14.79 9.13
N PRO A 59 23.68 14.21 10.33
CA PRO A 59 22.66 13.40 11.00
C PRO A 59 21.33 14.13 11.21
N SER A 60 21.32 15.47 11.19
CA SER A 60 20.08 16.27 11.25
C SER A 60 19.09 15.97 10.11
N ALA A 61 19.54 15.32 9.03
CA ALA A 61 18.67 14.81 7.97
C ALA A 61 17.66 13.75 8.47
N PHE A 62 17.99 12.99 9.54
CA PHE A 62 17.10 12.03 10.20
C PHE A 62 16.21 12.73 11.23
N SER A 63 15.35 13.62 10.73
CA SER A 63 14.47 14.46 11.53
C SER A 63 13.19 13.74 12.01
N VAL A 64 12.43 14.36 12.91
CA VAL A 64 11.12 13.83 13.38
C VAL A 64 10.19 13.41 12.22
N PRO A 65 10.02 14.22 11.13
CA PRO A 65 9.24 13.81 9.96
C PRO A 65 9.70 12.52 9.28
N TYR A 66 11.02 12.24 9.26
CA TYR A 66 11.55 11.00 8.70
C TYR A 66 11.09 9.79 9.52
N PHE A 67 11.22 9.85 10.86
CA PHE A 67 10.78 8.76 11.73
C PHE A 67 9.25 8.59 11.72
N LEU A 68 8.49 9.69 11.61
CA LEU A 68 7.04 9.62 11.42
C LEU A 68 6.68 8.87 10.14
N LEU A 69 7.39 9.12 9.04
CA LEU A 69 7.19 8.42 7.78
C LEU A 69 7.49 6.92 7.95
N VAL A 70 8.63 6.55 8.54
CA VAL A 70 9.01 5.14 8.76
C VAL A 70 8.02 4.42 9.66
N ILE A 71 7.68 4.99 10.82
CA ILE A 71 6.73 4.40 11.77
C ILE A 71 5.34 4.27 11.13
N SER A 72 4.89 5.30 10.42
CA SER A 72 3.59 5.25 9.73
C SER A 72 3.55 4.13 8.68
N ALA A 73 4.65 3.88 7.95
CA ALA A 73 4.72 2.80 6.97
C ALA A 73 4.54 1.43 7.63
N TRP A 74 5.22 1.18 8.77
CA TRP A 74 5.07 -0.07 9.53
C TRP A 74 3.68 -0.23 10.13
N LEU A 75 3.10 0.84 10.68
CA LEU A 75 1.73 0.82 11.20
C LEU A 75 0.72 0.54 10.10
N ILE A 76 0.84 1.21 8.95
CA ILE A 76 -0.02 1.01 7.79
C ILE A 76 0.10 -0.42 7.27
N TYR A 77 1.30 -0.99 7.25
CA TYR A 77 1.50 -2.40 6.91
C TYR A 77 0.73 -3.34 7.86
N GLY A 78 0.96 -3.22 9.17
CA GLY A 78 0.31 -4.07 10.17
C GLY A 78 -1.21 -3.91 10.19
N VAL A 79 -1.71 -2.68 10.13
CA VAL A 79 -3.14 -2.37 10.09
C VAL A 79 -3.76 -2.89 8.80
N SER A 80 -3.08 -2.81 7.66
CA SER A 80 -3.58 -3.38 6.40
C SER A 80 -3.77 -4.89 6.52
N VAL A 81 -2.82 -5.60 7.12
CA VAL A 81 -2.93 -7.04 7.35
C VAL A 81 -4.13 -7.37 8.27
N LEU A 82 -4.29 -6.62 9.36
CA LEU A 82 -5.44 -6.79 10.27
C LEU A 82 -6.78 -6.53 9.55
N LEU A 83 -6.88 -5.44 8.79
CA LEU A 83 -8.10 -5.12 8.04
C LEU A 83 -8.39 -6.15 6.94
N SER A 84 -7.36 -6.70 6.29
CA SER A 84 -7.50 -7.82 5.36
C SER A 84 -8.06 -9.06 6.04
N TYR A 85 -7.65 -9.36 7.28
CA TYR A 85 -8.23 -10.43 8.06
C TYR A 85 -9.73 -10.18 8.36
N LEU A 86 -10.10 -8.96 8.75
CA LEU A 86 -11.49 -8.59 9.02
C LEU A 86 -12.38 -8.65 7.76
N ASP A 87 -11.88 -8.18 6.60
CA ASP A 87 -12.55 -8.32 5.30
C ASP A 87 -12.74 -9.80 4.94
N TRP A 88 -11.70 -10.62 5.09
CA TRP A 88 -11.75 -12.05 4.81
C TRP A 88 -12.77 -12.78 5.68
N GLN A 89 -12.79 -12.51 6.99
CA GLN A 89 -13.77 -13.10 7.91
C GLN A 89 -15.19 -12.65 7.55
N LYS A 90 -15.37 -11.37 7.18
CA LYS A 90 -16.66 -10.86 6.73
C LYS A 90 -17.14 -11.56 5.45
N LEU A 91 -16.27 -11.75 4.46
CA LEU A 91 -16.63 -12.45 3.21
C LEU A 91 -17.08 -13.90 3.48
N GLN A 92 -16.46 -14.59 4.43
CA GLN A 92 -16.93 -15.93 4.83
C GLN A 92 -18.33 -15.89 5.44
N ARG A 93 -18.59 -14.92 6.32
CA ARG A 93 -19.91 -14.73 6.95
C ARG A 93 -20.97 -14.34 5.92
N ASP A 94 -20.57 -13.61 4.88
CA ASP A 94 -21.41 -13.22 3.76
C ASP A 94 -21.61 -14.36 2.73
N GLY A 95 -21.09 -15.56 3.00
CA GLY A 95 -21.33 -16.79 2.22
C GLY A 95 -20.37 -17.02 1.05
N VAL A 96 -19.28 -16.25 0.95
CA VAL A 96 -18.29 -16.46 -0.10
C VAL A 96 -17.50 -17.74 0.17
N VAL A 97 -17.67 -18.73 -0.71
CA VAL A 97 -16.95 -20.01 -0.61
C VAL A 97 -15.48 -19.81 -1.03
N ARG A 98 -14.56 -20.16 -0.11
CA ARG A 98 -13.09 -20.10 -0.30
C ARG A 98 -12.60 -18.71 -0.73
N PRO A 99 -12.77 -17.66 0.09
CA PRO A 99 -12.28 -16.32 -0.23
C PRO A 99 -10.75 -16.29 -0.32
N PHE A 100 -10.19 -15.25 -0.93
CA PHE A 100 -8.75 -15.08 -1.05
C PHE A 100 -8.13 -14.94 0.34
N HIS A 101 -7.10 -15.72 0.65
CA HIS A 101 -6.56 -15.78 2.01
C HIS A 101 -5.96 -14.43 2.44
N TRP A 102 -6.32 -13.92 3.62
CA TRP A 102 -5.85 -12.62 4.11
C TRP A 102 -4.32 -12.52 4.24
N ALA A 103 -3.64 -13.64 4.55
CA ALA A 103 -2.19 -13.69 4.72
C ALA A 103 -1.40 -13.24 3.47
N TRP A 104 -2.01 -13.24 2.28
CA TRP A 104 -1.39 -12.64 1.10
C TRP A 104 -1.13 -11.14 1.25
N ALA A 105 -1.79 -10.46 2.18
CA ALA A 105 -1.50 -9.07 2.55
C ALA A 105 -0.08 -8.87 3.10
N PHE A 106 0.56 -9.91 3.65
CA PHE A 106 1.97 -9.83 4.09
C PHE A 106 2.93 -9.59 2.93
N LEU A 107 2.61 -10.07 1.72
CA LEU A 107 3.38 -9.77 0.50
C LEU A 107 3.06 -8.38 -0.06
N GLY A 108 1.96 -7.77 0.40
CA GLY A 108 1.51 -6.46 -0.01
C GLY A 108 -0.01 -6.35 0.02
N ALA A 109 -0.53 -5.28 0.60
CA ALA A 109 -1.96 -4.98 0.64
C ALA A 109 -2.62 -5.02 -0.75
N GLY A 110 -1.91 -4.56 -1.79
CA GLY A 110 -2.39 -4.60 -3.17
C GLY A 110 -2.64 -6.01 -3.70
N VAL A 111 -1.81 -6.99 -3.32
CA VAL A 111 -1.98 -8.41 -3.71
C VAL A 111 -3.29 -8.94 -3.15
N TYR A 112 -3.58 -8.63 -1.89
CA TYR A 112 -4.85 -8.99 -1.26
C TYR A 112 -6.04 -8.34 -1.95
N VAL A 113 -6.00 -7.02 -2.17
CA VAL A 113 -7.08 -6.26 -2.83
C VAL A 113 -7.42 -6.84 -4.20
N VAL A 114 -6.41 -7.08 -5.04
CA VAL A 114 -6.60 -7.67 -6.38
C VAL A 114 -7.14 -9.08 -6.29
N GLY A 115 -6.52 -9.96 -5.50
CA GLY A 115 -6.92 -11.37 -5.37
C GLY A 115 -8.35 -11.53 -4.86
N ARG A 116 -8.71 -10.77 -3.82
CA ARG A 116 -10.07 -10.73 -3.27
C ARG A 116 -11.07 -10.21 -4.28
N SER A 117 -10.78 -9.10 -4.96
CA SER A 117 -11.69 -8.51 -5.95
C SER A 117 -11.95 -9.44 -7.14
N VAL A 118 -10.94 -10.17 -7.62
CA VAL A 118 -11.11 -11.17 -8.70
C VAL A 118 -12.02 -12.31 -8.24
N ILE A 119 -11.80 -12.87 -7.05
CA ILE A 119 -12.63 -13.94 -6.51
C ILE A 119 -14.08 -13.47 -6.34
N VAL A 120 -14.26 -12.28 -5.78
CA VAL A 120 -15.57 -11.68 -5.57
C VAL A 120 -16.27 -11.41 -6.90
N HIS A 121 -15.56 -10.93 -7.92
CA HIS A 121 -16.14 -10.71 -9.25
C HIS A 121 -16.62 -12.01 -9.91
N LYS A 122 -15.95 -13.14 -9.61
CA LYS A 122 -16.37 -14.47 -10.08
C LYS A 122 -17.65 -14.98 -9.40
N VAL A 123 -17.88 -14.64 -8.13
CA VAL A 123 -19.08 -15.08 -7.39
C VAL A 123 -20.20 -14.03 -7.40
N ALA A 124 -19.90 -12.78 -7.74
CA ALA A 124 -20.84 -11.66 -7.85
C ALA A 124 -20.63 -10.94 -9.19
N PRO A 125 -21.21 -11.47 -10.29
CA PRO A 125 -21.01 -10.94 -11.63
C PRO A 125 -21.27 -9.43 -11.70
N ARG A 126 -20.40 -8.69 -12.40
CA ARG A 126 -20.43 -7.22 -12.59
C ARG A 126 -20.15 -6.37 -11.34
N ARG A 127 -19.76 -6.96 -10.20
CA ARG A 127 -19.43 -6.23 -8.96
C ARG A 127 -18.05 -6.62 -8.45
N GLY A 128 -17.49 -5.86 -7.51
CA GLY A 128 -16.27 -6.24 -6.78
C GLY A 128 -14.94 -5.68 -7.30
N LEU A 129 -14.91 -5.05 -8.49
CA LEU A 129 -13.67 -4.50 -9.08
C LEU A 129 -13.38 -3.05 -8.70
N ALA A 130 -14.30 -2.33 -8.03
CA ALA A 130 -14.08 -0.93 -7.67
C ALA A 130 -12.80 -0.68 -6.84
N PRO A 131 -12.45 -1.51 -5.83
CA PRO A 131 -11.19 -1.36 -5.09
C PRO A 131 -9.94 -1.52 -5.97
N VAL A 132 -10.01 -2.33 -7.03
CA VAL A 132 -8.88 -2.51 -7.97
C VAL A 132 -8.64 -1.24 -8.77
N TRP A 133 -9.69 -0.59 -9.26
CA TRP A 133 -9.56 0.68 -9.97
C TRP A 133 -9.04 1.79 -9.05
N ALA A 134 -9.50 1.85 -7.81
CA ALA A 134 -8.97 2.75 -6.81
C ALA A 134 -7.48 2.49 -6.52
N LEU A 135 -7.08 1.21 -6.39
CA LEU A 135 -5.69 0.81 -6.20
C LEU A 135 -4.81 1.20 -7.41
N ILE A 136 -5.30 1.02 -8.64
CA ILE A 136 -4.58 1.42 -9.86
C ILE A 136 -4.34 2.94 -9.83
N GLY A 137 -5.39 3.73 -9.59
CA GLY A 137 -5.27 5.19 -9.52
C GLY A 137 -4.31 5.64 -8.42
N LEU A 138 -4.40 5.03 -7.24
CA LEU A 138 -3.51 5.32 -6.12
C LEU A 138 -2.05 4.94 -6.40
N THR A 139 -1.83 3.82 -7.09
CA THR A 139 -0.48 3.37 -7.48
C THR A 139 0.11 4.29 -8.54
N ALA A 140 -0.66 4.71 -9.54
CA ALA A 140 -0.20 5.67 -10.53
C ALA A 140 0.17 7.02 -9.88
N LEU A 141 -0.68 7.51 -8.97
CA LEU A 141 -0.41 8.73 -8.21
C LEU A 141 0.83 8.60 -7.33
N SER A 142 0.99 7.49 -6.61
CA SER A 142 2.15 7.27 -5.74
C SER A 142 3.45 7.25 -6.54
N LEU A 143 3.47 6.61 -7.71
CA LEU A 143 4.64 6.58 -8.60
C LEU A 143 5.05 8.00 -9.03
N ILE A 144 4.09 8.85 -9.39
CA ILE A 144 4.35 10.25 -9.76
C ILE A 144 4.95 11.01 -8.57
N LEU A 145 4.31 10.94 -7.41
CA LEU A 145 4.73 11.68 -6.21
C LEU A 145 6.11 11.25 -5.72
N VAL A 146 6.37 9.94 -5.69
CA VAL A 146 7.68 9.39 -5.33
C VAL A 146 8.75 9.84 -6.32
N SER A 147 8.46 9.84 -7.63
CA SER A 147 9.41 10.28 -8.65
C SER A 147 9.78 11.75 -8.50
N VAL A 148 8.78 12.62 -8.30
CA VAL A 148 8.99 14.05 -8.06
C VAL A 148 9.80 14.28 -6.78
N LYS A 149 9.46 13.60 -5.69
CA LYS A 149 10.17 13.73 -4.41
C LYS A 149 11.61 13.22 -4.50
N ALA A 150 11.84 12.10 -5.17
CA ALA A 150 13.17 11.57 -5.42
C ALA A 150 14.02 12.55 -6.23
N GLY A 151 13.47 13.14 -7.30
CA GLY A 151 14.16 14.17 -8.07
C GLY A 151 14.52 15.41 -7.24
N SER A 152 13.60 15.87 -6.38
CA SER A 152 13.85 16.96 -5.44
C SER A 152 14.99 16.63 -4.45
N ILE A 153 15.00 15.42 -3.88
CA ILE A 153 16.04 14.96 -2.95
C ILE A 153 17.40 14.92 -3.64
N VAL A 154 17.48 14.33 -4.84
CA VAL A 154 18.72 14.25 -5.63
C VAL A 154 19.23 15.66 -5.95
N SER A 155 18.34 16.59 -6.31
CA SER A 155 18.72 17.99 -6.56
C SER A 155 19.30 18.66 -5.31
N THR A 156 18.68 18.49 -4.15
CA THR A 156 19.17 19.05 -2.88
C THR A 156 20.53 18.47 -2.49
N LEU A 157 20.71 17.15 -2.65
CA LEU A 157 21.99 16.49 -2.38
C LEU A 157 23.10 16.96 -3.33
N ALA A 158 22.80 17.08 -4.63
CA ALA A 158 23.75 17.57 -5.63
C ALA A 158 24.23 18.99 -5.29
N LYS A 159 23.31 19.88 -4.89
CA LYS A 159 23.65 21.24 -4.43
C LYS A 159 24.50 21.21 -3.17
N ALA A 160 24.18 20.35 -2.21
CA ALA A 160 24.93 20.25 -0.95
C ALA A 160 26.37 19.72 -1.13
N MET A 161 26.66 18.99 -2.21
CA MET A 161 28.02 18.53 -2.55
C MET A 161 28.85 19.57 -3.32
N GLN A 162 28.20 20.56 -3.94
CA GLN A 162 28.85 21.63 -4.70
C GLN A 162 29.23 22.84 -3.82
N MET A 163 28.79 22.87 -2.56
CA MET A 163 29.14 23.87 -1.55
C MET A 163 30.28 23.39 -0.65
#